data_AF-A0A444ZJY5-F1
#
_entry.id   AF-A0A444ZJY5-F1
#
_cell.length_a   1.000
_cell.length_b   1.000
_cell.length_c   1.000
_cell.angle_alpha   90.00
_cell.angle_beta   90.00
_cell.angle_gamma   90.00
#
_symmetry.space_group_name_H-M   'P 1'
#
loop_
_entity.id
_entity.type
_entity.pdbx_description
1 polymer ?
#
loop_
_entity_poly.entity_id
_entity_poly.type
_entity_poly.pdbx_seq_one_letter_code
_entity_poly.pdbx_strand_id
1 'polypeptide(L)'
;MQQQNSVQERKKALLKIDKDKRRKEKLLSMYACVSNILPDLDDPSKISGYIVDKDKNAAEKFEYDTSMMTPLDVCSDIWKRISADLC
;
A
#
# COMPACT_ATOMS: atom_id res chain seq x y z
N MET A 1 -37.26 -8.97 -17.97
CA MET A 1 -36.96 -8.49 -16.59
C MET A 1 -35.65 -9.04 -16.03
N GLN A 2 -35.37 -10.35 -16.03
CA GLN A 2 -34.14 -10.91 -15.42
C GLN A 2 -32.82 -10.41 -16.03
N GLN A 3 -32.73 -10.22 -17.36
CA GLN A 3 -31.51 -9.71 -18.00
C GLN A 3 -31.20 -8.25 -17.62
N GLN A 4 -32.21 -7.39 -17.49
CA GLN A 4 -32.01 -5.98 -17.13
C GLN A 4 -31.53 -5.84 -15.67
N ASN A 5 -32.09 -6.64 -14.76
CA ASN A 5 -31.61 -6.71 -13.38
C ASN A 5 -30.14 -7.19 -13.32
N SER A 6 -29.77 -8.19 -14.12
CA SER A 6 -28.38 -8.66 -14.27
C SER A 6 -27.41 -7.56 -14.74
N VAL A 7 -27.80 -6.77 -15.74
CA VAL A 7 -26.98 -5.66 -16.25
C VAL A 7 -26.81 -4.56 -15.19
N GLN A 8 -27.87 -4.22 -14.46
CA GLN A 8 -27.82 -3.21 -13.41
C GLN A 8 -26.93 -3.63 -12.23
N GLU A 9 -27.01 -4.90 -11.81
CA GLU A 9 -26.13 -5.43 -10.75
C GLU A 9 -24.66 -5.45 -11.19
N ARG A 10 -24.37 -5.84 -12.43
CA ARG A 10 -23.01 -5.73 -13.00
C ARG A 10 -22.49 -4.29 -12.98
N LYS A 11 -23.33 -3.32 -13.37
CA LYS A 11 -22.96 -1.90 -13.34
C LYS A 11 -22.63 -1.43 -11.91
N LYS A 12 -23.44 -1.82 -10.92
CA LYS A 12 -23.17 -1.51 -9.50
C LYS A 12 -21.86 -2.14 -9.02
N ALA A 13 -21.61 -3.39 -9.39
CA ALA A 13 -20.37 -4.08 -9.02
C ALA A 13 -19.14 -3.37 -9.59
N LEU A 14 -19.18 -2.95 -10.86
CA LEU A 14 -18.11 -2.18 -11.50
C LEU A 14 -17.87 -0.84 -10.80
N LEU A 15 -18.94 -0.11 -10.47
CA LEU A 15 -18.83 1.16 -9.73
C LEU A 15 -18.22 0.97 -8.35
N LYS A 16 -18.52 -0.14 -7.67
CA LYS A 16 -17.93 -0.47 -6.37
C LYS A 16 -16.44 -0.75 -6.50
N ILE A 17 -16.03 -1.58 -7.46
CA ILE A 17 -14.62 -1.90 -7.73
C ILE A 17 -13.82 -0.63 -8.00
N ASP A 18 -14.33 0.25 -8.86
CA ASP A 18 -13.69 1.52 -9.21
C ASP A 18 -13.59 2.48 -8.01
N LYS A 19 -14.63 2.54 -7.16
CA LYS A 19 -14.60 3.31 -5.92
C LYS A 19 -13.56 2.77 -4.93
N ASP A 20 -13.48 1.45 -4.77
CA ASP A 20 -12.55 0.82 -3.84
C ASP A 20 -11.10 0.93 -4.34
N LYS A 21 -10.87 0.85 -5.66
CA LYS A 21 -9.58 1.15 -6.30
C LYS A 21 -9.12 2.58 -5.98
N ARG A 22 -9.97 3.58 -6.21
CA ARG A 22 -9.64 4.99 -5.90
C ARG A 22 -9.34 5.21 -4.42
N ARG A 23 -10.05 4.51 -3.52
CA ARG A 23 -9.79 4.59 -2.08
C ARG A 23 -8.41 4.02 -1.73
N LYS A 24 -8.05 2.86 -2.30
CA LYS A 24 -6.73 2.25 -2.12
C LYS A 24 -5.62 3.17 -2.64
N GLU A 25 -5.78 3.73 -3.84
CA GLU A 25 -4.81 4.69 -4.42
C GLU A 25 -4.62 5.93 -3.54
N LYS A 26 -5.70 6.51 -3.00
CA LYS A 26 -5.63 7.66 -2.09
C LYS A 26 -4.93 7.33 -0.78
N LEU A 27 -5.21 6.16 -0.21
CA LEU A 27 -4.59 5.70 1.03
C LEU A 27 -3.08 5.49 0.84
N LEU A 28 -2.70 4.83 -0.26
CA LEU A 28 -1.29 4.64 -0.64
C LEU A 28 -0.57 5.97 -0.89
N SER A 29 -1.22 6.91 -1.58
CA SER A 29 -0.67 8.24 -1.81
C SER A 29 -0.43 8.98 -0.49
N MET A 30 -1.35 8.87 0.47
CA MET A 30 -1.19 9.47 1.80
C MET A 30 0.03 8.91 2.53
N TYR A 31 0.22 7.57 2.55
CA TYR A 31 1.40 6.96 3.16
C TYR A 31 2.70 7.44 2.48
N ALA A 32 2.77 7.40 1.15
CA ALA A 32 3.95 7.81 0.41
C ALA A 32 4.27 9.31 0.55
N CYS A 33 3.27 10.16 0.80
CA CYS A 33 3.48 11.58 1.07
C CYS A 33 4.11 11.84 2.43
N VAL A 34 3.80 11.04 3.45
CA VAL A 34 4.22 11.28 4.84
C VAL A 34 5.53 10.56 5.18
N SER A 35 5.71 9.34 4.67
CA SER A 35 6.84 8.49 5.06
C SER A 35 7.76 8.12 3.89
N ASN A 36 7.44 8.53 2.66
CA ASN A 36 8.07 7.99 1.46
C ASN A 36 7.94 6.45 1.35
N ILE A 37 6.95 5.84 2.01
CA ILE A 37 6.68 4.40 1.93
C ILE A 37 5.39 4.16 1.14
N LEU A 38 5.42 3.16 0.26
CA LEU A 38 4.26 2.52 -0.33
C LEU A 38 4.06 1.13 0.31
N PRO A 39 3.18 0.97 1.31
CA PRO A 39 2.97 -0.33 1.94
C PRO A 39 2.21 -1.28 1.02
N ASP A 40 2.51 -2.58 1.09
CA ASP A 40 1.64 -3.62 0.57
C ASP A 40 0.48 -3.85 1.55
N LEU A 41 -0.74 -3.72 1.05
CA LEU A 41 -1.97 -3.85 1.83
C LEU A 41 -2.75 -5.12 1.47
N ASP A 42 -2.26 -5.92 0.51
CA ASP A 42 -2.98 -7.09 0.00
C ASP A 42 -2.68 -8.36 0.83
N ASP A 43 -1.51 -8.43 1.47
CA ASP A 43 -1.09 -9.56 2.30
C ASP A 43 -0.91 -9.15 3.76
N PRO A 44 -1.88 -9.44 4.65
CA PRO A 44 -1.78 -9.10 6.07
C PRO A 44 -0.82 -10.00 6.86
N SER A 45 -0.30 -11.07 6.27
CA SER A 45 0.60 -12.01 6.95
C SER A 45 2.05 -11.53 7.05
N LYS A 46 2.39 -10.45 6.34
CA LYS A 46 3.75 -9.90 6.26
C LYS A 46 3.74 -8.38 6.27
N ILE A 47 4.84 -7.80 6.73
CA ILE A 47 5.06 -6.35 6.61
C ILE A 47 5.96 -6.15 5.41
N SER A 48 5.41 -5.63 4.31
CA SER A 48 6.15 -5.46 3.06
C SER A 48 5.71 -4.20 2.31
N GLY A 49 6.52 -3.79 1.34
CA GLY A 49 6.23 -2.60 0.55
C GLY A 49 7.47 -2.06 -0.15
N TYR A 50 7.42 -0.78 -0.47
CA TYR A 50 8.50 -0.06 -1.13
C TYR A 50 8.84 1.23 -0.37
N ILE A 51 10.13 1.53 -0.21
CA ILE A 51 10.63 2.85 0.14
C ILE A 51 10.88 3.59 -1.19
N VAL A 52 10.29 4.77 -1.34
CA VAL A 52 10.25 5.54 -2.59
C VAL A 52 11.12 6.78 -2.45
N ASP A 53 12.15 6.89 -3.27
CA ASP A 53 12.93 8.10 -3.42
C ASP A 53 12.41 8.88 -4.66
N LYS A 54 11.74 10.00 -4.39
CA LYS A 54 11.12 10.83 -5.43
C LYS A 54 12.14 11.59 -6.25
N ASP A 55 13.27 11.96 -5.65
CA ASP A 55 14.32 12.73 -6.30
C ASP A 55 15.15 11.84 -7.23
N LYS A 56 15.43 10.61 -6.79
CA LYS A 56 16.15 9.61 -7.58
C LYS A 56 15.24 8.77 -8.49
N ASN A 57 13.92 9.00 -8.45
CA ASN A 57 12.92 8.18 -9.13
C ASN A 57 13.16 6.67 -8.93
N ALA A 58 13.44 6.29 -7.68
CA ALA A 58 13.84 4.93 -7.29
C ALA A 58 12.88 4.36 -6.25
N ALA A 59 12.77 3.02 -6.23
CA ALA A 59 11.97 2.32 -5.25
C ALA A 59 12.72 1.07 -4.75
N GLU A 60 12.99 1.01 -3.45
CA GLU A 60 13.58 -0.16 -2.79
C GLU A 60 12.46 -1.01 -2.19
N LYS A 61 12.44 -2.30 -2.53
CA LYS A 61 11.47 -3.25 -1.93
C LYS A 61 11.96 -3.71 -0.56
N PHE A 62 11.05 -3.79 0.42
CA PHE A 62 11.28 -4.44 1.70
C PHE A 62 10.22 -5.49 2.00
N GLU A 63 10.58 -6.49 2.79
CA GLU A 63 9.69 -7.52 3.33
C GLU A 63 10.26 -8.00 4.66
N TYR A 64 9.42 -8.04 5.69
CA TYR A 64 9.76 -8.49 7.03
C TYR A 64 8.87 -9.67 7.43
N ASP A 65 9.50 -10.70 7.97
CA ASP A 65 8.83 -11.83 8.59
C ASP A 65 8.42 -11.46 10.02
N THR A 66 7.11 -11.36 10.26
CA THR A 66 6.55 -10.99 11.57
C THR A 66 6.72 -12.08 12.63
N SER A 67 7.18 -13.28 12.26
CA SER A 67 7.54 -14.33 13.21
C SER A 67 8.95 -14.17 13.80
N MET A 68 9.81 -13.42 13.10
CA MET A 68 11.23 -13.28 13.46
C MET A 68 11.55 -11.94 14.14
N MET A 69 10.73 -10.92 13.91
CA MET A 69 10.97 -9.55 14.40
C MET A 69 9.75 -9.02 15.14
N THR A 70 9.98 -8.29 16.24
CA THR A 70 8.87 -7.60 16.91
C THR A 70 8.41 -6.41 16.05
N PRO A 71 7.16 -5.95 16.21
CA PRO A 71 6.70 -4.73 15.54
C PRO A 71 7.60 -3.52 15.78
N LEU A 72 8.22 -3.43 16.96
CA LEU A 72 9.14 -2.34 17.30
C LEU A 72 10.46 -2.44 16.52
N ASP A 73 11.00 -3.65 16.35
CA ASP A 73 12.23 -3.87 15.57
C ASP A 73 12.02 -3.48 14.11
N VAL A 74 10.89 -3.92 13.53
CA VAL A 74 10.52 -3.59 12.15
C VAL A 74 10.35 -2.08 11.97
N CYS A 75 9.60 -1.42 12.87
CA CYS A 75 9.43 0.04 12.83
C CYS A 75 10.78 0.77 12.92
N SER A 76 11.65 0.33 13.83
CA SER A 76 12.97 0.95 14.03
C SER A 76 13.87 0.79 12.80
N ASP A 77 13.85 -0.38 12.16
CA ASP A 77 14.62 -0.62 10.93
C ASP A 77 14.11 0.24 9.76
N ILE A 78 12.80 0.26 9.54
CA ILE A 78 12.16 1.09 8.51
C ILE A 78 12.51 2.57 8.71
N TRP A 79 12.39 3.08 9.94
CA TRP A 79 12.66 4.49 10.23
C TRP A 79 14.12 4.86 10.00
N LYS A 80 15.05 3.96 10.33
CA LYS A 80 16.47 4.15 10.03
C LYS A 80 16.71 4.29 8.52
N ARG A 81 16.11 3.43 7.70
CA ARG A 81 16.25 3.49 6.23
C ARG A 81 15.75 4.81 5.67
N ILE A 82 14.57 5.27 6.09
CA ILE A 82 13.99 6.53 5.60
C ILE A 82 14.78 7.74 6.09
N SER A 83 15.32 7.69 7.31
CA SER A 83 16.16 8.77 7.87
C SER A 83 17.55 8.84 7.24
N ALA A 84 18.08 7.73 6.73
CA ALA A 84 19.40 7.68 6.12
C ALA A 84 19.45 8.42 4.75
N ASP A 85 18.30 8.53 4.07
CA ASP A 85 18.16 9.32 2.83
C ASP A 85 17.87 10.81 3.07
N LEU A 86 17.69 11.25 4.33
CA LEU A 86 17.40 12.64 4.71
C LEU A 86 18.65 13.44 5.14
N CYS A 87 19.87 12.92 4.88
CA CYS A 87 21.14 13.59 5.19
C CYS A 87 21.97 13.84 3.92
#